data_AF-A0A4S3LNG4-F1
#
_entry.id   AF-A0A4S3LNG4-F1
#
_cell.length_a   1.000
_cell.length_b   1.000
_cell.length_c   1.000
_cell.angle_alpha   90.00
_cell.angle_beta   90.00
_cell.angle_gamma   90.00
#
_symmetry.space_group_name_H-M   'P 1'
#
loop_
_entity.id
_entity.type
_entity.pdbx_description
1 polymer ?
#
loop_
_entity_poly.entity_id
_entity_poly.type
_entity_poly.pdbx_seq_one_letter_code
_entity_poly.pdbx_strand_id
1 'polypeptide(L)'
;MSDSVHVRLKHPHGIVFDISNGRKVALFGSDFHLRGLEKGTLTCSFGKTVVSASDWDEVLSVYPAMVKDLVRKGTLIYQDTSASADDNAEDNAGVKHGLEPVDTKNDKTIKTEEVPASEAA
;
A
#
# COMPACT_ATOMS: atom_id res chain seq x y z
N MET A 1 -18.41 -17.27 -9.23
CA MET A 1 -17.70 -16.09 -8.70
C MET A 1 -16.97 -16.56 -7.46
N SER A 2 -15.67 -16.30 -7.36
CA SER A 2 -14.90 -16.70 -6.17
C SER A 2 -15.49 -15.98 -4.95
N ASP A 3 -15.71 -16.71 -3.86
CA ASP A 3 -16.27 -16.15 -2.62
C ASP A 3 -15.28 -15.18 -1.91
N SER A 4 -14.04 -15.13 -2.41
CA SER A 4 -12.93 -14.37 -1.86
C SER A 4 -12.10 -13.69 -2.95
N VAL A 5 -11.53 -12.55 -2.59
CA VAL A 5 -10.64 -11.72 -3.39
C VAL A 5 -9.26 -11.74 -2.74
N HIS A 6 -8.25 -12.03 -3.55
CA HIS A 6 -6.86 -11.99 -3.14
C HIS A 6 -6.31 -10.59 -3.37
N VAL A 7 -5.96 -9.90 -2.28
CA VAL A 7 -5.42 -8.54 -2.31
C VAL A 7 -3.92 -8.59 -1.98
N ARG A 8 -3.14 -7.84 -2.75
CA ARG A 8 -1.70 -7.66 -2.59
C ARG A 8 -1.44 -6.17 -2.40
N LEU A 9 -0.88 -5.80 -1.25
CA LEU A 9 -0.62 -4.41 -0.88
C LEU A 9 0.89 -4.19 -0.70
N LYS A 10 1.47 -3.32 -1.53
CA LYS A 10 2.86 -2.88 -1.42
C LYS A 10 2.96 -1.67 -0.50
N HIS A 11 2.86 -1.93 0.79
CA HIS A 11 2.96 -0.91 1.82
C HIS A 11 3.65 -1.49 3.06
N PRO A 12 4.53 -0.73 3.74
CA PRO A 12 5.22 -1.21 4.94
C PRO A 12 4.24 -1.49 6.09
N HIS A 13 3.18 -0.69 6.19
CA HIS A 13 2.10 -0.87 7.16
C HIS A 13 0.84 -1.44 6.51
N GLY A 14 -0.01 -2.11 7.29
CA GLY A 14 -1.34 -2.48 6.82
C GLY A 14 -2.27 -1.27 6.69
N ILE A 15 -3.29 -1.39 5.84
CA ILE A 15 -4.37 -0.40 5.71
C ILE A 15 -5.65 -1.04 6.24
N VAL A 16 -6.37 -0.31 7.10
CA VAL A 16 -7.67 -0.75 7.60
C VAL A 16 -8.75 0.13 7.00
N PHE A 17 -9.72 -0.50 6.33
CA PHE A 17 -10.92 0.16 5.82
C PHE A 17 -12.06 -0.07 6.79
N ASP A 18 -12.67 1.02 7.26
CA ASP A 18 -13.91 0.97 8.03
C ASP A 18 -15.08 0.85 7.06
N ILE A 19 -15.79 -0.27 7.11
CA ILE A 19 -16.98 -0.49 6.27
C ILE A 19 -18.26 -0.30 7.09
N SER A 20 -19.39 -0.33 6.42
CA SER A 20 -20.71 -0.19 7.04
C SER A 20 -20.95 -1.26 8.12
N ASN A 21 -21.72 -0.91 9.14
CA ASN A 21 -22.06 -1.75 10.29
C ASN A 21 -20.89 -2.04 11.27
N GLY A 22 -19.87 -1.18 11.32
CA GLY A 22 -18.77 -1.30 12.28
C GLY A 22 -17.81 -2.46 12.01
N ARG A 23 -17.92 -3.08 10.84
CA ARG A 23 -16.97 -4.07 10.34
C ARG A 23 -15.73 -3.35 9.79
N LYS A 24 -14.58 -4.03 9.84
CA LYS A 24 -13.30 -3.50 9.36
C LYS A 24 -12.62 -4.51 8.45
N VAL A 25 -12.15 -4.06 7.29
CA VAL A 25 -11.35 -4.86 6.37
C VAL A 25 -9.90 -4.43 6.51
N ALA A 26 -9.06 -5.31 7.07
CA ALA A 26 -7.63 -5.06 7.22
C ALA A 26 -6.85 -5.69 6.07
N LEU A 27 -6.13 -4.87 5.31
CA LEU A 27 -5.11 -5.31 4.36
C LEU A 27 -3.75 -5.29 5.05
N PHE A 28 -3.07 -6.42 5.03
CA PHE A 28 -1.73 -6.54 5.60
C PHE A 28 -0.68 -6.03 4.61
N GLY A 29 0.23 -5.19 5.11
CA GLY A 29 1.47 -4.82 4.44
C GLY A 29 2.55 -5.88 4.63
N SER A 30 3.66 -5.76 3.90
CA SER A 30 4.80 -6.70 3.97
C SER A 30 5.57 -6.66 5.28
N ASP A 31 5.77 -5.46 5.81
CA ASP A 31 6.67 -5.20 6.93
C ASP A 31 5.90 -5.06 8.25
N PHE A 32 4.68 -5.63 8.32
CA PHE A 32 3.85 -5.60 9.54
C PHE A 32 4.54 -6.26 10.75
N HIS A 33 5.52 -7.13 10.51
CA HIS A 33 6.40 -7.71 11.53
C HIS A 33 7.88 -7.58 11.12
N LEU A 34 8.47 -6.39 11.23
CA LEU A 34 9.93 -6.15 11.13
C LEU A 34 10.76 -6.84 12.24
N ARG A 35 10.19 -7.81 12.95
CA ARG A 35 10.81 -8.46 14.10
C ARG A 35 11.99 -9.31 13.61
N GLY A 36 13.21 -8.88 13.92
CA GLY A 36 14.45 -9.56 13.55
C GLY A 36 15.19 -8.96 12.35
N LEU A 37 14.67 -7.88 11.75
CA LEU A 37 15.38 -7.13 10.70
C LEU A 37 16.21 -6.00 11.31
N GLU A 38 17.33 -5.68 10.66
CA GLU A 38 18.20 -4.58 11.05
C GLU A 38 17.46 -3.24 10.99
N LYS A 39 17.71 -2.37 11.97
CA LYS A 39 17.07 -1.07 12.08
C LYS A 39 17.39 -0.23 10.83
N GLY A 40 16.35 0.16 10.08
CA GLY A 40 16.47 1.01 8.89
C GLY A 40 16.27 0.28 7.55
N THR A 41 16.10 -1.03 7.55
CA THR A 41 15.80 -1.80 6.33
C THR A 41 14.30 -2.07 6.21
N LEU A 42 13.64 -1.43 5.25
CA LEU A 42 12.27 -1.76 4.83
C LEU A 42 12.35 -2.63 3.59
N THR A 43 11.83 -3.86 3.65
CA THR A 43 11.84 -4.75 2.47
C THR A 43 10.71 -4.44 1.48
N CYS A 44 9.65 -3.75 1.93
CA CYS A 44 8.56 -3.19 1.12
C CYS A 44 8.08 -4.11 -0.01
N SER A 45 7.85 -5.39 0.32
CA SER A 45 7.26 -6.37 -0.58
C SER A 45 5.73 -6.25 -0.63
N PHE A 46 5.06 -7.11 -1.40
CA PHE A 46 3.60 -7.13 -1.42
C PHE A 46 3.07 -8.02 -0.28
N GLY A 47 2.38 -7.39 0.68
CA GLY A 47 1.65 -8.10 1.72
C GLY A 47 0.46 -8.86 1.13
N LYS A 48 0.24 -10.09 1.61
CA LYS A 48 -0.78 -11.01 1.08
C LYS A 48 -1.99 -11.03 2.00
N THR A 49 -3.15 -10.64 1.48
CA THR A 49 -4.42 -10.67 2.23
C THR A 49 -5.50 -11.37 1.41
N VAL A 50 -6.38 -12.11 2.08
CA VAL A 50 -7.59 -12.69 1.47
C VAL A 50 -8.79 -12.04 2.15
N VAL A 51 -9.68 -11.46 1.36
CA VAL A 51 -10.88 -10.75 1.82
C VAL A 51 -12.10 -11.39 1.16
N SER A 52 -13.25 -11.44 1.83
CA SER A 52 -14.50 -11.89 1.20
C SER A 52 -14.94 -10.93 0.08
N ALA A 53 -15.49 -11.47 -1.01
CA ALA A 53 -15.87 -10.66 -2.17
C ALA A 53 -16.91 -9.58 -1.81
N SER A 54 -17.87 -9.91 -0.94
CA SER A 54 -18.89 -8.96 -0.46
C SER A 54 -18.29 -7.78 0.32
N ASP A 55 -17.33 -8.06 1.22
CA ASP A 55 -16.67 -7.01 2.00
C ASP A 55 -15.77 -6.14 1.10
N TRP A 56 -15.14 -6.74 0.09
CA TRP A 56 -14.33 -6.00 -0.88
C TRP A 56 -15.17 -5.08 -1.77
N ASP A 57 -16.35 -5.50 -2.20
CA ASP A 57 -17.29 -4.66 -2.95
C ASP A 57 -17.75 -3.46 -2.12
N GLU A 58 -18.00 -3.65 -0.82
CA GLU A 58 -18.27 -2.55 0.11
C GLU A 58 -17.10 -1.58 0.22
N VAL A 59 -15.85 -2.07 0.31
CA VAL A 59 -14.65 -1.20 0.32
C VAL A 59 -14.54 -0.39 -0.97
N LEU A 60 -14.81 -1.01 -2.13
CA LEU A 60 -14.82 -0.33 -3.43
C LEU A 60 -15.90 0.75 -3.51
N SER A 61 -17.06 0.51 -2.89
CA SER A 61 -18.18 1.45 -2.84
C SER A 61 -17.91 2.64 -1.90
N VAL A 62 -17.32 2.38 -0.73
CA VAL A 62 -17.03 3.42 0.29
C VAL A 62 -15.78 4.23 -0.05
N TYR A 63 -14.74 3.60 -0.61
CA TYR A 63 -13.44 4.22 -0.88
C TYR A 63 -12.98 4.12 -2.35
N PRO A 64 -13.84 4.45 -3.35
CA PRO A 64 -13.52 4.23 -4.76
C PRO A 64 -12.31 5.03 -5.24
N ALA A 65 -12.17 6.27 -4.78
CA ALA A 65 -11.08 7.15 -5.17
C ALA A 65 -9.71 6.68 -4.64
N MET A 66 -9.68 6.23 -3.38
CA MET A 66 -8.45 5.74 -2.74
C MET A 66 -7.99 4.43 -3.40
N VAL A 67 -8.92 3.47 -3.59
CA VAL A 67 -8.58 2.19 -4.23
C VAL A 67 -8.08 2.42 -5.66
N LYS A 68 -8.75 3.28 -6.44
CA LYS A 68 -8.34 3.59 -7.81
C LYS A 68 -6.95 4.21 -7.87
N ASP A 69 -6.59 5.09 -6.93
CA ASP A 69 -5.26 5.68 -6.85
C ASP A 69 -4.18 4.64 -6.53
N LEU A 70 -4.44 3.76 -5.56
CA LEU A 70 -3.51 2.70 -5.16
C LEU A 70 -3.27 1.67 -6.28
N VAL A 71 -4.32 1.30 -7.01
CA VAL A 71 -4.26 0.43 -8.20
C VAL A 71 -3.49 1.11 -9.32
N ARG A 72 -3.80 2.38 -9.61
CA ARG A 72 -3.10 3.15 -10.65
C ARG A 72 -1.60 3.25 -10.36
N LYS A 73 -1.24 3.38 -9.09
CA LYS A 73 0.16 3.41 -8.64
C LYS A 73 0.83 2.04 -8.69
N GLY A 74 0.09 0.95 -8.91
CA GLY A 74 0.62 -0.42 -8.84
C GLY A 74 0.92 -0.90 -7.41
N THR A 75 0.49 -0.13 -6.41
CA THR A 75 0.72 -0.44 -4.98
C THR A 75 -0.37 -1.35 -4.39
N LEU A 76 -1.51 -1.48 -5.06
CA LEU A 76 -2.60 -2.37 -4.66
C LEU A 76 -3.06 -3.18 -5.87
N ILE A 77 -3.07 -4.49 -5.72
CA ILE A 77 -3.51 -5.44 -6.74
C ILE A 77 -4.56 -6.32 -6.07
N TYR A 78 -5.70 -6.54 -6.75
CA TYR A 78 -6.71 -7.47 -6.27
C TYR A 78 -7.20 -8.33 -7.43
N GLN A 79 -7.31 -9.64 -7.20
CA GLN A 79 -7.73 -10.63 -8.21
C GLN A 79 -8.56 -11.75 -7.57
N ASP A 80 -9.37 -12.44 -8.37
CA ASP A 80 -10.16 -13.60 -7.94
C ASP A 80 -9.32 -14.86 -7.64
N THR A 81 -8.07 -14.91 -8.10
CA THR A 81 -7.17 -16.06 -7.94
C THR A 81 -5.82 -15.63 -7.39
N SER A 82 -5.29 -16.37 -6.40
CA SER A 82 -3.97 -16.07 -5.82
C SER A 82 -2.86 -16.03 -6.86
N ALA A 83 -2.81 -16.97 -7.80
CA ALA A 83 -1.77 -17.05 -8.82
C ALA A 83 -1.68 -15.74 -9.63
N SER A 84 -2.82 -15.26 -10.15
CA SER A 84 -2.89 -13.99 -10.89
C SER A 84 -2.53 -12.77 -10.02
N ALA A 85 -2.83 -12.81 -8.72
CA ALA A 85 -2.42 -11.76 -7.80
C ALA A 85 -0.91 -11.75 -7.56
N ASP A 86 -0.28 -12.92 -7.51
CA ASP A 86 1.16 -13.09 -7.33
C ASP A 86 1.96 -12.73 -8.61
N ASP A 87 1.52 -13.19 -9.79
CA ASP A 87 2.12 -12.82 -11.09
C ASP A 87 2.15 -11.28 -11.25
N ASN A 88 1.01 -10.63 -11.03
CA ASN A 88 0.88 -9.19 -11.20
C ASN A 88 1.66 -8.41 -10.11
N ALA A 89 1.87 -9.00 -8.93
CA ALA A 89 2.74 -8.43 -7.90
C ALA A 89 4.23 -8.54 -8.27
N GLU A 90 4.63 -9.61 -8.95
CA GLU A 90 5.98 -9.73 -9.54
C GLU A 90 6.19 -8.72 -10.68
N ASP A 91 5.21 -8.55 -11.57
CA ASP A 91 5.25 -7.52 -12.62
C ASP A 91 5.40 -6.10 -12.05
N ASN A 92 4.81 -5.85 -10.87
CA ASN A 92 4.88 -4.57 -10.16
C ASN A 92 5.94 -4.54 -9.05
N ALA A 93 6.87 -5.50 -9.02
CA ALA A 93 7.95 -5.56 -8.03
C ALA A 93 8.85 -4.31 -8.04
N GLY A 94 8.95 -3.62 -9.19
CA GLY A 94 9.70 -2.36 -9.33
C GLY A 94 8.97 -1.08 -8.88
N VAL A 95 7.68 -1.15 -8.54
CA VAL A 95 6.87 0.02 -8.17
C VAL A 95 7.33 0.63 -6.85
N LYS A 96 7.46 1.96 -6.82
CA LYS A 96 7.81 2.73 -5.63
C LYS A 96 6.68 2.70 -4.59
N HIS A 97 7.02 2.49 -3.31
CA HIS A 97 6.02 2.35 -2.24
C HIS A 97 5.51 3.70 -1.70
N GLY A 98 5.92 4.82 -2.30
CA GLY A 98 5.41 6.17 -2.01
C GLY A 98 5.88 6.82 -0.71
N LEU A 99 6.57 6.06 0.16
CA LEU A 99 7.23 6.53 1.39
C LEU A 99 8.77 6.55 1.26
N GLU A 100 9.28 6.39 0.04
CA GLU A 100 10.70 6.57 -0.21
C GLU A 100 11.10 8.03 0.09
N PRO A 101 12.26 8.27 0.72
CA PRO A 101 12.77 9.62 0.88
C PRO A 101 12.84 10.29 -0.49
N VAL A 102 12.15 11.42 -0.61
CA VAL A 102 12.20 12.23 -1.83
C VAL A 102 13.58 12.87 -1.93
N ASP A 103 14.22 12.70 -3.08
CA ASP A 103 15.52 13.31 -3.36
C ASP A 103 15.31 14.81 -3.66
N THR A 104 15.24 15.61 -2.59
CA THR A 104 14.96 17.06 -2.66
C THR A 104 15.99 17.83 -3.49
N LYS A 105 17.17 17.26 -3.73
CA LYS A 105 18.23 17.86 -4.55
C LYS A 105 17.97 17.76 -6.06
N ASN A 106 17.17 16.80 -6.52
CA ASN A 106 16.98 16.53 -7.95
C ASN A 106 15.54 16.68 -8.43
N ASP A 107 14.56 16.75 -7.52
CA ASP A 107 13.15 16.82 -7.90
C ASP A 107 12.64 18.26 -8.03
N LYS A 108 12.46 18.71 -9.28
CA LYS A 108 12.07 20.09 -9.64
C LYS A 108 10.64 20.47 -9.22
N THR A 109 9.86 19.54 -8.68
CA THR A 109 8.48 19.81 -8.22
C THR A 109 8.40 20.17 -6.74
N ILE A 110 9.51 20.03 -6.01
CA ILE A 110 9.59 20.27 -4.58
C ILE A 110 9.85 21.76 -4.31
N LYS A 111 8.81 22.49 -3.87
CA LYS A 111 8.89 23.88 -3.41
C LYS A 111 9.28 23.92 -1.93
N THR A 112 10.40 23.35 -1.55
CA THR A 112 10.89 23.46 -0.18
C THR A 112 12.15 24.32 -0.19
N GLU A 113 12.03 25.55 0.30
CA GLU A 113 13.20 26.35 0.67
C GLU A 113 13.80 25.77 1.95
N GLU A 114 15.12 25.56 1.94
CA GLU A 114 15.89 25.22 3.14
C GLU A 114 15.78 26.39 4.12
N VAL A 115 15.17 26.15 5.29
CA VAL A 115 15.17 27.15 6.37
C VAL A 115 16.61 27.23 6.90
N PRO A 116 17.28 28.40 6.82
CA PRO A 116 18.64 28.53 7.31
C PRO A 116 18.68 28.27 8.82
N ALA A 117 19.68 27.51 9.26
CA ALA A 117 19.86 27.06 10.64
C ALA A 117 20.01 28.18 11.70
N SER A 118 19.96 29.45 11.29
CA SER A 118 20.10 30.61 12.17
C SER A 118 18.81 31.06 12.88
N GLU A 119 17.65 30.49 12.58
CA GLU A 119 16.36 30.85 13.22
C GLU A 119 15.77 29.76 14.13
N ALA A 120 16.51 28.68 14.41
CA ALA A 120 16.06 27.60 15.29
C ALA A 120 16.62 27.68 16.74
N ALA A 121 17.08 28.86 17.19
CA ALA A 121 17.61 29.06 18.53
C ALA A 121 16.97 30.26 19.23
#